data_AF-A0AAE0EZH4-F1
#
_entry.id   AF-A0AAE0EZH4-F1
#
_cell.length_a   1.000
_cell.length_b   1.000
_cell.length_c   1.000
_cell.angle_alpha   90.00
_cell.angle_beta   90.00
_cell.angle_gamma   90.00
#
_symmetry.space_group_name_H-M   'P 1'
#
loop_
_entity.id
_entity.type
_entity.pdbx_description
1 polymer ?
#
loop_
_entity_poly.entity_id
_entity_poly.type
_entity_poly.pdbx_seq_one_letter_code
_entity_poly.pdbx_strand_id
1 'polypeptide(L)'
;MSSDNVEADKSAKLLPFWEGAPSELDLSSAESVRRLLSSVRVAVAVAEDQARLDSTIPTVDAARFPISALCERAAMQLLREHLAPIMLGDSTATVKPSERFGWAKVDILAETILQALEDPQLAYNVPKLATAVHHATRRTLGAREVPTQECFAHDVIETRDSGGIKGRGYFATGSISAGTVLLVEIPHVLDASEADFPAAVAVHALGLEGAVEYRPMPEDTQVTPGSADAVRWLRAMEGFTEERVVNGFKAAINNGFQSTLPDVHEKDPMLLFERLSIFNHSCTPNCVLYRDEMTGTATILSTQEVVAGSELTIHYADELLLLPTGLRRPFLQGRFGFECLCARCEGTDEAACAVDALLEAPAGDAENPAALHEMRRAHATLCVMSKRGDAPCGFSYRKFDDWQQALAAVDAALPSLTTYGAPTFWARHHARELRCLALEALGREAAAFQALAEHAATAWRLLPQYCQGLLELHRRLDAVRSSMPAALQSKMEERVRGMFGEGLEGLERDVETLKSWRAAVYVED
;
A
#
# COMPACT_ATOMS: atom_id res chain seq x y z
N MET A 1 -57.01 -2.02 -12.98
CA MET A 1 -55.77 -2.80 -13.09
C MET A 1 -55.19 -2.83 -11.69
N SER A 2 -55.31 -3.99 -11.01
CA SER A 2 -55.03 -4.14 -9.59
C SER A 2 -53.53 -4.12 -9.31
N SER A 3 -53.18 -3.67 -8.10
CA SER A 3 -51.85 -3.65 -7.48
C SER A 3 -51.08 -4.98 -7.59
N ASP A 4 -51.79 -6.09 -7.71
CA ASP A 4 -51.22 -7.45 -7.69
C ASP A 4 -50.42 -7.81 -8.95
N ASN A 5 -50.63 -7.08 -10.07
CA ASN A 5 -49.88 -7.29 -11.31
C ASN A 5 -48.51 -6.59 -11.32
N VAL A 6 -48.22 -5.70 -10.38
CA VAL A 6 -46.92 -5.01 -10.29
C VAL A 6 -45.93 -5.78 -9.40
N GLU A 7 -46.42 -6.52 -8.40
CA GLU A 7 -45.58 -7.36 -7.52
C GLU A 7 -45.17 -8.69 -8.17
N ALA A 8 -46.06 -9.34 -8.93
CA ALA A 8 -45.74 -10.56 -9.67
C ALA A 8 -44.72 -10.35 -10.81
N ASP A 9 -44.66 -9.14 -11.38
CA ASP A 9 -43.69 -8.79 -12.43
C ASP A 9 -42.27 -8.52 -11.86
N LYS A 10 -42.15 -8.14 -10.58
CA LYS A 10 -40.85 -7.95 -9.91
C LYS A 10 -40.19 -9.28 -9.51
N SER A 11 -40.97 -10.23 -9.00
CA SER A 11 -40.47 -11.57 -8.65
C SER A 11 -40.10 -12.40 -9.90
N ALA A 12 -40.80 -12.21 -11.02
CA ALA A 12 -40.47 -12.82 -12.31
C ALA A 12 -39.20 -12.23 -12.97
N LYS A 13 -38.79 -11.00 -12.62
CA LYS A 13 -37.58 -10.33 -13.14
C LYS A 13 -36.27 -10.73 -12.46
N LEU A 14 -36.33 -11.39 -11.29
CA LEU A 14 -35.15 -11.93 -10.61
C LEU A 14 -34.72 -13.31 -11.15
N LEU A 15 -35.66 -14.08 -11.69
CA LEU A 15 -35.45 -15.44 -12.21
C LEU A 15 -34.56 -15.58 -13.46
N PRO A 16 -34.39 -14.59 -14.38
CA PRO A 16 -33.54 -14.77 -15.55
C PRO A 16 -32.03 -14.59 -15.28
N PHE A 17 -31.64 -14.05 -14.12
CA PHE A 17 -30.24 -13.78 -13.78
C PHE A 17 -29.62 -14.84 -12.87
N TRP A 18 -30.39 -15.88 -12.54
CA TRP A 18 -29.91 -17.08 -11.86
C TRP A 18 -29.91 -18.23 -12.85
N GLU A 19 -28.78 -18.48 -13.52
CA GLU A 19 -28.52 -19.86 -13.94
C GLU A 19 -28.13 -20.64 -12.68
N GLY A 20 -29.13 -21.14 -11.93
CA GLY A 20 -28.92 -21.97 -10.73
C GLY A 20 -29.95 -21.77 -9.62
N ALA A 21 -30.11 -22.79 -8.76
CA ALA A 21 -30.87 -22.66 -7.52
C ALA A 21 -30.10 -21.80 -6.49
N PRO A 22 -30.76 -21.15 -5.50
CA PRO A 22 -30.09 -20.41 -4.42
C PRO A 22 -28.99 -21.20 -3.67
N SER A 23 -28.98 -22.53 -3.82
CA SER A 23 -27.99 -23.47 -3.31
C SER A 23 -26.69 -23.61 -4.14
N GLU A 24 -26.47 -22.74 -5.14
CA GLU A 24 -25.28 -22.77 -6.02
C GLU A 24 -24.43 -21.48 -5.95
N LEU A 25 -24.88 -20.45 -5.22
CA LEU A 25 -24.14 -19.19 -5.06
C LEU A 25 -23.09 -19.30 -3.95
N ASP A 26 -21.82 -19.24 -4.33
CA ASP A 26 -20.70 -19.14 -3.40
C ASP A 26 -20.61 -17.73 -2.82
N LEU A 27 -21.10 -17.52 -1.60
CA LEU A 27 -21.03 -16.23 -0.88
C LEU A 27 -19.82 -16.13 0.04
N SER A 28 -18.75 -16.89 -0.24
CA SER A 28 -17.54 -16.91 0.59
C SER A 28 -16.53 -15.81 0.24
N SER A 29 -16.66 -15.13 -0.91
CA SER A 29 -15.69 -14.12 -1.39
C SER A 29 -16.33 -12.79 -1.78
N ALA A 30 -15.52 -11.72 -1.74
CA ALA A 30 -15.95 -10.36 -2.07
C ALA A 30 -16.33 -10.23 -3.55
N GLU A 31 -15.55 -10.87 -4.43
CA GLU A 31 -15.87 -10.97 -5.86
C GLU A 31 -17.25 -11.59 -6.10
N SER A 32 -17.57 -12.72 -5.45
CA SER A 32 -18.86 -13.39 -5.64
C SER A 32 -20.04 -12.56 -5.12
N VAL A 33 -19.87 -11.84 -4.00
CA VAL A 33 -20.89 -10.89 -3.54
C VAL A 33 -21.06 -9.74 -4.53
N ARG A 34 -19.97 -9.17 -5.09
CA ARG A 34 -20.08 -8.13 -6.13
C ARG A 34 -20.72 -8.65 -7.42
N ARG A 35 -20.58 -9.94 -7.75
CA ARG A 35 -21.33 -10.61 -8.83
C ARG A 35 -22.82 -10.66 -8.54
N LEU A 36 -23.22 -11.06 -7.33
CA LEU A 36 -24.61 -11.02 -6.90
C LEU A 36 -25.18 -9.60 -7.01
N LEU A 37 -24.50 -8.60 -6.41
CA LEU A 37 -24.97 -7.22 -6.42
C LEU A 37 -25.13 -6.67 -7.84
N SER A 38 -24.23 -7.04 -8.75
CA SER A 38 -24.31 -6.64 -10.15
C SER A 38 -25.60 -7.13 -10.82
N SER A 39 -25.94 -8.41 -10.67
CA SER A 39 -27.18 -8.96 -11.22
C SER A 39 -28.43 -8.26 -10.67
N VAL A 40 -28.44 -7.93 -9.38
CA VAL A 40 -29.56 -7.23 -8.75
C VAL A 40 -29.67 -5.79 -9.27
N ARG A 41 -28.55 -5.08 -9.44
CA ARG A 41 -28.52 -3.73 -10.03
C ARG A 41 -29.08 -3.71 -11.45
N VAL A 42 -28.69 -4.68 -12.28
CA VAL A 42 -29.24 -4.81 -13.64
C VAL A 42 -30.75 -5.02 -13.62
N ALA A 43 -31.27 -5.82 -12.69
CA ALA A 43 -32.71 -6.10 -12.59
C ALA A 43 -33.56 -4.88 -12.17
N VAL A 44 -32.98 -3.92 -11.45
CA VAL A 44 -33.68 -2.72 -10.95
C VAL A 44 -33.33 -1.44 -11.70
N ALA A 45 -32.41 -1.49 -12.66
CA ALA A 45 -31.94 -0.32 -13.39
C ALA A 45 -33.11 0.41 -14.06
N VAL A 46 -33.26 1.70 -13.76
CA VAL A 46 -34.23 2.58 -14.44
C VAL A 46 -33.75 2.94 -15.84
N ALA A 47 -34.58 3.60 -16.65
CA ALA A 47 -34.24 3.91 -18.04
C ALA A 47 -32.92 4.69 -18.19
N GLU A 48 -32.67 5.65 -17.30
CA GLU A 48 -31.43 6.43 -17.26
C GLU A 48 -30.21 5.56 -16.95
N ASP A 49 -30.33 4.62 -16.01
CA ASP A 49 -29.25 3.69 -15.64
C ASP A 49 -29.03 2.62 -16.72
N GLN A 50 -30.11 2.14 -17.34
CA GLN A 50 -30.05 1.19 -18.44
C GLN A 50 -29.35 1.80 -19.67
N ALA A 51 -29.48 3.11 -19.89
CA ALA A 51 -28.75 3.81 -20.96
C ALA A 51 -27.24 3.88 -20.71
N ARG A 52 -26.77 3.74 -19.46
CA ARG A 52 -25.35 3.69 -19.08
C ARG A 52 -24.77 2.27 -19.16
N LEU A 53 -25.62 1.25 -19.10
CA LEU A 53 -25.24 -0.14 -19.26
C LEU A 53 -24.95 -0.44 -20.74
N ASP A 54 -23.66 -0.46 -21.08
CA ASP A 54 -23.18 -0.66 -22.45
C ASP A 54 -23.25 -2.13 -22.90
N SER A 55 -23.83 -2.33 -24.09
CA SER A 55 -24.01 -3.61 -24.81
C SER A 55 -22.72 -4.34 -25.27
N THR A 56 -21.54 -3.71 -25.17
CA THR A 56 -20.27 -4.27 -25.69
C THR A 56 -19.53 -5.23 -24.75
N ILE A 57 -19.92 -5.31 -23.48
CA ILE A 57 -19.44 -6.33 -22.52
C ILE A 57 -20.65 -6.91 -21.79
N PRO A 58 -20.52 -8.03 -21.07
CA PRO A 58 -21.61 -8.56 -20.27
C PRO A 58 -22.19 -7.50 -19.34
N THR A 59 -23.52 -7.31 -19.36
CA THR A 59 -24.21 -6.30 -18.54
C THR A 59 -23.91 -6.46 -17.05
N VAL A 60 -23.74 -7.71 -16.60
CA VAL A 60 -23.35 -8.08 -15.22
C VAL A 60 -21.91 -7.70 -14.87
N ASP A 61 -21.06 -7.39 -15.84
CA ASP A 61 -19.74 -6.81 -15.55
C ASP A 61 -19.83 -5.28 -15.49
N ALA A 62 -20.67 -4.67 -16.33
CA ALA A 62 -20.87 -3.22 -16.33
C ALA A 62 -21.51 -2.70 -15.02
N ALA A 63 -22.25 -3.53 -14.28
CA ALA A 63 -22.87 -3.17 -13.00
C ALA A 63 -22.10 -3.68 -11.76
N ARG A 64 -20.81 -4.02 -11.91
CA ARG A 64 -19.94 -4.50 -10.80
C ARG A 64 -19.88 -3.50 -9.64
N PHE A 65 -19.97 -2.20 -9.94
CA PHE A 65 -20.03 -1.09 -8.98
C PHE A 65 -21.39 -0.38 -9.04
N PRO A 66 -21.75 0.43 -8.03
CA PRO A 66 -23.00 1.19 -8.01
C PRO A 66 -23.18 2.08 -9.25
N ILE A 67 -24.28 1.92 -9.98
CA ILE A 67 -24.58 2.72 -11.19
C ILE A 67 -25.01 4.13 -10.79
N SER A 68 -25.97 4.22 -9.87
CA SER A 68 -26.51 5.45 -9.29
C SER A 68 -26.97 5.16 -7.85
N ALA A 69 -27.15 6.20 -7.03
CA ALA A 69 -27.69 6.03 -5.68
C ALA A 69 -29.13 5.48 -5.68
N LEU A 70 -29.92 5.83 -6.71
CA LEU A 70 -31.28 5.33 -6.90
C LEU A 70 -31.28 3.82 -7.18
N CYS A 71 -30.44 3.38 -8.12
CA CYS A 71 -30.27 1.98 -8.46
C CYS A 71 -29.76 1.18 -7.26
N GLU A 72 -28.77 1.69 -6.53
CA GLU A 72 -28.23 0.99 -5.36
C GLU A 72 -29.28 0.81 -4.27
N ARG A 73 -30.08 1.84 -4.00
CA ARG A 73 -31.19 1.75 -3.03
C ARG A 73 -32.22 0.72 -3.46
N ALA A 74 -32.65 0.76 -4.71
CA ALA A 74 -33.62 -0.19 -5.25
C ALA A 74 -33.07 -1.64 -5.22
N ALA A 75 -31.78 -1.81 -5.49
CA ALA A 75 -31.13 -3.11 -5.48
C ALA A 75 -31.08 -3.70 -4.07
N MET A 76 -30.66 -2.91 -3.07
CA MET A 76 -30.64 -3.38 -1.68
C MET A 76 -32.05 -3.66 -1.16
N GLN A 77 -33.06 -2.86 -1.51
CA GLN A 77 -34.46 -3.10 -1.13
C GLN A 77 -34.97 -4.42 -1.73
N LEU A 78 -34.77 -4.62 -3.03
CA LEU A 78 -35.16 -5.86 -3.72
C LEU A 78 -34.47 -7.09 -3.12
N LEU A 79 -33.18 -6.95 -2.79
CA LEU A 79 -32.41 -8.02 -2.15
C LEU A 79 -33.00 -8.40 -0.79
N ARG A 80 -33.31 -7.42 0.07
CA ARG A 80 -33.93 -7.69 1.39
C ARG A 80 -35.35 -8.27 1.27
N GLU A 81 -36.18 -7.75 0.36
CA GLU A 81 -37.51 -8.31 0.06
C GLU A 81 -37.41 -9.79 -0.34
N HIS A 82 -36.39 -10.12 -1.14
CA HIS A 82 -36.14 -11.49 -1.58
C HIS A 82 -35.61 -12.40 -0.45
N LEU A 83 -34.79 -11.87 0.47
CA LEU A 83 -34.22 -12.63 1.58
C LEU A 83 -35.20 -12.84 2.73
N ALA A 84 -36.22 -12.00 2.89
CA ALA A 84 -37.16 -12.07 4.02
C ALA A 84 -37.83 -13.45 4.19
N PRO A 85 -38.34 -14.13 3.13
CA PRO A 85 -38.89 -15.49 3.27
C PRO A 85 -37.84 -16.54 3.68
N ILE A 86 -36.60 -16.40 3.21
CA ILE A 86 -35.47 -17.29 3.56
C ILE A 86 -35.13 -17.15 5.05
N MET A 87 -35.13 -15.91 5.56
CA MET A 87 -34.82 -15.61 6.98
C MET A 87 -35.95 -16.00 7.93
N LEU A 88 -37.21 -15.86 7.51
CA LEU A 88 -38.38 -16.25 8.31
C LEU A 88 -38.65 -17.77 8.32
N GLY A 89 -37.85 -18.56 7.59
CA GLY A 89 -37.98 -20.02 7.51
C GLY A 89 -39.19 -20.49 6.71
N ASP A 90 -39.78 -19.57 5.92
CA ASP A 90 -41.06 -19.74 5.24
C ASP A 90 -40.82 -19.74 3.73
N SER A 91 -40.21 -20.80 3.17
CA SER A 91 -40.27 -20.98 1.73
C SER A 91 -39.96 -22.40 1.24
N THR A 92 -40.63 -22.70 0.13
CA THR A 92 -40.46 -23.80 -0.81
C THR A 92 -39.08 -23.85 -1.50
N ALA A 93 -38.14 -22.96 -1.16
CA ALA A 93 -36.74 -23.01 -1.58
C ALA A 93 -35.88 -23.69 -0.51
N THR A 94 -35.41 -24.90 -0.80
CA THR A 94 -34.50 -25.66 0.06
C THR A 94 -33.09 -25.05 0.07
N VAL A 95 -32.89 -23.95 0.81
CA VAL A 95 -31.54 -23.42 1.13
C VAL A 95 -30.90 -24.32 2.19
N LYS A 96 -29.71 -24.85 1.93
CA LYS A 96 -29.04 -25.76 2.87
C LYS A 96 -28.68 -25.00 4.16
N PRO A 97 -28.72 -25.64 5.34
CA PRO A 97 -28.30 -24.99 6.59
C PRO A 97 -26.89 -24.37 6.53
N SER A 98 -25.98 -24.96 5.74
CA SER A 98 -24.62 -24.45 5.48
C SER A 98 -24.58 -23.10 4.75
N GLU A 99 -25.63 -22.74 4.01
CA GLU A 99 -25.70 -21.53 3.18
C GLU A 99 -26.39 -20.36 3.92
N ARG A 100 -27.17 -20.65 4.97
CA ARG A 100 -27.94 -19.64 5.73
C ARG A 100 -27.05 -18.54 6.34
N PHE A 101 -25.83 -18.89 6.72
CA PHE A 101 -24.86 -17.94 7.26
C PHE A 101 -24.40 -16.91 6.22
N GLY A 102 -24.19 -17.33 4.97
CA GLY A 102 -23.82 -16.42 3.87
C GLY A 102 -24.96 -15.45 3.54
N TRP A 103 -26.20 -15.92 3.53
CA TRP A 103 -27.36 -15.07 3.26
C TRP A 103 -27.67 -14.07 4.39
N ALA A 104 -27.47 -14.46 5.65
CA ALA A 104 -27.58 -13.52 6.78
C ALA A 104 -26.55 -12.38 6.68
N LYS A 105 -25.32 -12.71 6.27
CA LYS A 105 -24.27 -11.72 5.94
C LYS A 105 -24.73 -10.76 4.84
N VAL A 106 -25.31 -11.27 3.76
CA VAL A 106 -25.82 -10.44 2.66
C VAL A 106 -26.97 -9.52 3.09
N ASP A 107 -27.87 -9.94 3.98
CA ASP A 107 -28.92 -9.06 4.54
C ASP A 107 -28.30 -7.92 5.39
N ILE A 108 -27.33 -8.23 6.24
CA ILE A 108 -26.58 -7.23 7.03
C ILE A 108 -25.87 -6.23 6.10
N LEU A 109 -25.26 -6.71 5.01
CA LEU A 109 -24.64 -5.86 3.99
C LEU A 109 -25.66 -4.92 3.37
N ALA A 110 -26.81 -5.44 2.94
CA ALA A 110 -27.86 -4.65 2.31
C ALA A 110 -28.41 -3.57 3.26
N GLU A 111 -28.63 -3.92 4.52
CA GLU A 111 -29.04 -2.97 5.57
C GLU A 111 -27.98 -1.89 5.81
N THR A 112 -26.71 -2.27 5.91
CA THR A 112 -25.59 -1.32 6.08
C THR A 112 -25.53 -0.32 4.93
N ILE A 113 -25.70 -0.78 3.69
CA ILE A 113 -25.69 0.08 2.50
C ILE A 113 -26.92 1.00 2.48
N LEU A 114 -28.11 0.50 2.84
CA LEU A 114 -29.32 1.32 2.93
C LEU A 114 -29.19 2.43 3.96
N GLN A 115 -28.60 2.13 5.12
CA GLN A 115 -28.33 3.12 6.17
C GLN A 115 -27.29 4.14 5.71
N ALA A 116 -26.22 3.71 5.03
CA ALA A 116 -25.21 4.62 4.48
C ALA A 116 -25.82 5.58 3.45
N LEU A 117 -26.78 5.12 2.65
CA LEU A 117 -27.52 5.93 1.69
C LEU A 117 -28.46 6.98 2.32
N GLU A 118 -28.60 7.03 3.64
CA GLU A 118 -29.29 8.13 4.35
C GLU A 118 -28.41 9.39 4.44
N ASP A 119 -27.08 9.24 4.33
CA ASP A 119 -26.14 10.37 4.25
C ASP A 119 -26.28 11.08 2.88
N PRO A 120 -26.66 12.37 2.86
CA PRO A 120 -26.72 13.15 1.63
C PRO A 120 -25.40 13.15 0.85
N GLN A 121 -24.24 13.11 1.52
CA GLN A 121 -22.95 13.08 0.83
C GLN A 121 -22.77 11.82 -0.01
N LEU A 122 -23.30 10.68 0.43
CA LEU A 122 -23.25 9.42 -0.30
C LEU A 122 -24.34 9.35 -1.38
N ALA A 123 -25.53 9.90 -1.11
CA ALA A 123 -26.64 9.92 -2.05
C ALA A 123 -26.34 10.75 -3.32
N TYR A 124 -25.45 11.73 -3.25
CA TYR A 124 -25.07 12.60 -4.38
C TYR A 124 -23.64 12.37 -4.91
N ASN A 125 -22.89 11.39 -4.38
CA ASN A 125 -21.52 11.10 -4.81
C ASN A 125 -21.33 9.59 -5.00
N VAL A 126 -21.55 9.12 -6.24
CA VAL A 126 -21.47 7.69 -6.60
C VAL A 126 -20.09 7.08 -6.38
N PRO A 127 -18.95 7.76 -6.63
CA PRO A 127 -17.64 7.26 -6.19
C PRO A 127 -17.56 6.97 -4.68
N LYS A 128 -18.02 7.90 -3.83
CA LYS A 128 -18.05 7.67 -2.36
C LYS A 128 -18.96 6.51 -1.99
N LEU A 129 -20.12 6.40 -2.65
CA LEU A 129 -21.02 5.25 -2.48
C LEU A 129 -20.32 3.94 -2.86
N ALA A 130 -19.58 3.89 -3.96
CA ALA A 130 -18.82 2.71 -4.38
C ALA A 130 -17.76 2.30 -3.35
N THR A 131 -17.03 3.28 -2.79
CA THR A 131 -16.10 3.06 -1.68
C THR A 131 -16.81 2.46 -0.45
N ALA A 132 -17.96 3.03 -0.07
CA ALA A 132 -18.75 2.56 1.06
C ALA A 132 -19.26 1.13 0.85
N VAL A 133 -19.77 0.80 -0.34
CA VAL A 133 -20.23 -0.54 -0.72
C VAL A 133 -19.08 -1.55 -0.71
N HIS A 134 -17.93 -1.21 -1.28
CA HIS A 134 -16.74 -2.07 -1.25
C HIS A 134 -16.32 -2.39 0.20
N HIS A 135 -16.28 -1.36 1.04
CA HIS A 135 -15.90 -1.50 2.43
C HIS A 135 -16.91 -2.31 3.26
N ALA A 136 -18.21 -2.09 3.07
CA ALA A 136 -19.26 -2.88 3.72
C ALA A 136 -19.18 -4.35 3.30
N THR A 137 -18.89 -4.63 2.02
CA THR A 137 -18.71 -5.99 1.50
C THR A 137 -17.55 -6.71 2.20
N ARG A 138 -16.38 -6.07 2.27
CA ARG A 138 -15.19 -6.60 2.97
C ARG A 138 -15.47 -6.88 4.45
N ARG A 139 -16.05 -5.91 5.18
CA ARG A 139 -16.38 -6.06 6.61
C ARG A 139 -17.32 -7.25 6.86
N THR A 140 -18.33 -7.38 6.02
CA THR A 140 -19.36 -8.42 6.15
C THR A 140 -18.79 -9.83 5.94
N LEU A 141 -17.86 -9.99 5.00
CA LEU A 141 -17.31 -11.30 4.64
C LEU A 141 -16.25 -11.80 5.62
N GLY A 142 -15.52 -10.92 6.28
CA GLY A 142 -14.78 -11.20 7.52
C GLY A 142 -13.36 -11.78 7.34
N ALA A 143 -12.38 -10.92 7.09
CA ALA A 143 -11.00 -11.18 7.50
C ALA A 143 -10.76 -10.52 8.86
N ARG A 144 -11.17 -11.20 9.97
CA ARG A 144 -11.12 -10.71 11.37
C ARG A 144 -11.93 -9.43 11.65
N GLU A 145 -12.12 -9.10 12.93
CA GLU A 145 -12.49 -7.76 13.38
C GLU A 145 -11.40 -6.80 12.86
N VAL A 146 -11.55 -6.30 11.64
CA VAL A 146 -10.86 -5.10 11.20
C VAL A 146 -11.35 -4.03 12.17
N PRO A 147 -10.47 -3.43 13.00
CA PRO A 147 -10.93 -2.38 13.91
C PRO A 147 -11.67 -1.33 13.07
N THR A 148 -12.77 -0.80 13.59
CA THR A 148 -13.71 0.04 12.86
C THR A 148 -13.04 1.30 12.34
N GLN A 149 -12.36 1.25 11.19
CA GLN A 149 -11.58 2.34 10.58
C GLN A 149 -11.14 3.37 11.63
N GLU A 150 -10.46 2.90 12.67
CA GLU A 150 -10.04 3.74 13.76
C GLU A 150 -8.92 4.61 13.21
N CYS A 151 -9.22 5.89 13.09
CA CYS A 151 -8.24 6.88 12.77
C CYS A 151 -8.07 7.81 13.97
N PHE A 152 -6.89 7.75 14.58
CA PHE A 152 -6.45 8.77 15.51
C PHE A 152 -5.62 9.78 14.72
N ALA A 153 -6.00 11.06 14.77
CA ALA A 153 -5.17 12.15 14.28
C ALA A 153 -5.02 13.15 15.43
N HIS A 154 -3.78 13.49 15.78
CA HIS A 154 -3.53 14.38 16.90
C HIS A 154 -3.94 15.82 16.59
N ASP A 155 -4.59 16.53 17.51
CA ASP A 155 -5.02 17.93 17.34
C ASP A 155 -3.87 18.94 17.07
N VAL A 156 -2.61 18.51 17.18
CA VAL A 156 -1.42 19.34 16.92
C VAL A 156 -0.99 19.34 15.46
N ILE A 157 -1.70 18.61 14.59
CA ILE A 157 -1.43 18.59 13.15
C ILE A 157 -2.62 19.18 12.40
N GLU A 158 -2.32 19.99 11.38
CA GLU A 158 -3.33 20.52 10.46
C GLU A 158 -2.89 20.32 9.02
N THR A 159 -3.86 20.22 8.12
CA THR A 159 -3.57 20.21 6.68
C THR A 159 -3.45 21.64 6.18
N ARG A 160 -2.41 21.92 5.39
CA ARG A 160 -2.30 23.16 4.62
C ARG A 160 -2.06 22.83 3.17
N ASP A 161 -2.75 23.55 2.30
CA ASP A 161 -2.40 23.56 0.89
C ASP A 161 -1.19 24.46 0.71
N SER A 162 -0.05 23.88 0.32
CA SER A 162 1.17 24.65 0.13
C SER A 162 1.21 25.34 -1.23
N GLY A 163 0.33 24.98 -2.17
CA GLY A 163 0.39 25.40 -3.56
C GLY A 163 1.66 24.90 -4.27
N GLY A 164 1.53 24.50 -5.53
CA GLY A 164 2.68 24.05 -6.34
C GLY A 164 3.00 22.55 -6.21
N ILE A 165 4.25 22.18 -6.49
CA ILE A 165 4.67 20.78 -6.76
C ILE A 165 4.41 19.83 -5.57
N LYS A 166 4.41 20.35 -4.33
CA LYS A 166 4.20 19.54 -3.13
C LYS A 166 2.73 19.24 -2.83
N GLY A 167 1.77 20.00 -3.34
CA GLY A 167 0.35 19.83 -3.02
C GLY A 167 0.04 20.06 -1.53
N ARG A 168 -0.96 19.36 -1.01
CA ARG A 168 -1.37 19.39 0.41
C ARG A 168 -0.35 18.67 1.30
N GLY A 169 -0.10 19.22 2.49
CA GLY A 169 0.79 18.62 3.50
C GLY A 169 0.28 18.82 4.92
N TYR A 170 0.83 18.07 5.88
CA TYR A 170 0.60 18.30 7.30
C TYR A 170 1.60 19.27 7.90
N PHE A 171 1.13 20.12 8.80
CA PHE A 171 1.93 21.11 9.51
C PHE A 171 1.63 21.06 11.01
N ALA A 172 2.65 21.30 11.81
CA ALA A 172 2.51 21.40 13.25
C ALA A 172 1.77 22.72 13.61
N THR A 173 0.72 22.64 14.43
CA THR A 173 0.02 23.84 14.97
C THR A 173 0.67 24.33 16.26
N GLY A 174 1.41 23.47 16.95
CA GLY A 174 2.17 23.75 18.17
C GLY A 174 3.56 23.09 18.14
N SER A 175 4.29 23.18 19.25
CA SER A 175 5.53 22.40 19.40
C SER A 175 5.18 20.94 19.68
N ILE A 176 5.90 20.02 19.05
CA ILE A 176 5.69 18.57 19.14
C ILE A 176 6.98 17.92 19.65
N SER A 177 6.86 17.09 20.68
CA SER A 177 8.00 16.36 21.23
C SER A 177 8.36 15.13 20.38
N ALA A 178 9.61 14.70 20.44
CA ALA A 178 10.00 13.40 19.89
C ALA A 178 9.19 12.27 20.55
N GLY A 179 8.76 11.29 19.75
CA GLY A 179 7.94 10.16 20.18
C GLY A 179 6.44 10.41 20.21
N THR A 180 5.96 11.63 19.97
CA THR A 180 4.52 11.91 19.88
C THR A 180 3.89 11.17 18.69
N VAL A 181 2.83 10.40 18.94
CA VAL A 181 1.99 9.80 17.88
C VAL A 181 1.14 10.89 17.24
N LEU A 182 1.21 10.98 15.92
CA LEU A 182 0.54 12.02 15.15
C LEU A 182 -0.65 11.45 14.37
N LEU A 183 -0.53 10.22 13.88
CA LEU A 183 -1.56 9.54 13.12
C LEU A 183 -1.52 8.04 13.42
N VAL A 184 -2.67 7.43 13.66
CA VAL A 184 -2.90 5.98 13.51
C VAL A 184 -4.01 5.82 12.48
N GLU A 185 -3.80 4.99 11.46
CA GLU A 185 -4.77 4.80 10.39
C GLU A 185 -4.78 3.37 9.88
N ILE A 186 -5.97 2.80 9.78
CA ILE A 186 -6.20 1.48 9.18
C ILE A 186 -6.37 1.64 7.66
N PRO A 187 -5.66 0.86 6.83
CA PRO A 187 -5.75 1.00 5.38
C PRO A 187 -7.06 0.46 4.81
N HIS A 188 -7.40 0.97 3.64
CA HIS A 188 -8.19 0.22 2.67
C HIS A 188 -7.32 -0.87 2.03
N VAL A 189 -7.72 -2.13 2.23
CA VAL A 189 -7.06 -3.31 1.63
C VAL A 189 -7.74 -3.65 0.30
N LEU A 190 -6.95 -3.74 -0.77
CA LEU A 190 -7.40 -3.96 -2.14
C LEU A 190 -6.64 -5.16 -2.74
N ASP A 191 -7.39 -6.12 -3.27
CA ASP A 191 -6.83 -7.36 -3.80
C ASP A 191 -6.28 -7.13 -5.21
N ALA A 192 -4.97 -7.18 -5.42
CA ALA A 192 -4.39 -7.02 -6.75
C ALA A 192 -4.69 -8.17 -7.73
N SER A 193 -5.18 -9.31 -7.23
CA SER A 193 -5.55 -10.50 -8.01
C SER A 193 -7.00 -10.50 -8.49
N GLU A 194 -7.87 -9.66 -7.93
CA GLU A 194 -9.26 -9.52 -8.38
C GLU A 194 -9.33 -8.86 -9.76
N ALA A 195 -10.21 -9.37 -10.64
CA ALA A 195 -10.36 -8.86 -12.00
C ALA A 195 -10.82 -7.39 -12.07
N ASP A 196 -11.54 -6.93 -11.04
CA ASP A 196 -12.03 -5.56 -10.87
C ASP A 196 -11.13 -4.71 -9.97
N PHE A 197 -9.92 -5.18 -9.62
CA PHE A 197 -8.93 -4.40 -8.88
C PHE A 197 -8.70 -2.99 -9.46
N PRO A 198 -8.45 -2.80 -10.78
CA PRO A 198 -8.19 -1.46 -11.30
C PRO A 198 -9.35 -0.48 -11.07
N ALA A 199 -10.58 -1.00 -11.02
CA ALA A 199 -11.78 -0.23 -10.76
C ALA A 199 -11.91 0.08 -9.26
N ALA A 200 -11.66 -0.90 -8.40
CA ALA A 200 -11.68 -0.74 -6.95
C ALA A 200 -10.69 0.35 -6.52
N VAL A 201 -9.44 0.29 -6.98
CA VAL A 201 -8.44 1.30 -6.61
C VAL A 201 -8.82 2.70 -7.10
N ALA A 202 -9.40 2.80 -8.30
CA ALA A 202 -9.83 4.07 -8.87
C ALA A 202 -10.99 4.69 -8.07
N VAL A 203 -12.03 3.92 -7.69
CA VAL A 203 -13.14 4.47 -6.90
C VAL A 203 -12.72 4.93 -5.52
N HIS A 204 -11.74 4.29 -4.89
CA HIS A 204 -11.17 4.74 -3.61
C HIS A 204 -10.50 6.11 -3.75
N ALA A 205 -9.73 6.35 -4.80
CA ALA A 205 -9.18 7.67 -5.07
C ALA A 205 -10.27 8.71 -5.38
N LEU A 206 -11.24 8.36 -6.22
CA LEU A 206 -12.32 9.26 -6.64
C LEU A 206 -13.28 9.60 -5.48
N GLY A 207 -13.52 8.67 -4.57
CA GLY A 207 -14.35 8.87 -3.39
C GLY A 207 -13.74 9.88 -2.41
N LEU A 208 -12.42 10.05 -2.44
CA LEU A 208 -11.71 10.98 -1.56
C LEU A 208 -11.51 12.37 -2.18
N GLU A 209 -11.89 12.57 -3.45
CA GLU A 209 -11.76 13.87 -4.13
C GLU A 209 -12.36 15.01 -3.28
N GLY A 210 -11.56 16.04 -3.06
CA GLY A 210 -11.89 17.20 -2.24
C GLY A 210 -11.56 17.05 -0.75
N ALA A 211 -11.67 15.85 -0.18
CA ALA A 211 -11.27 15.57 1.20
C ALA A 211 -9.75 15.35 1.30
N VAL A 212 -9.21 14.58 0.36
CA VAL A 212 -7.78 14.32 0.19
C VAL A 212 -7.42 14.52 -1.27
N GLU A 213 -6.23 15.06 -1.50
CA GLU A 213 -5.68 15.20 -2.83
C GLU A 213 -4.56 14.17 -2.99
N TYR A 214 -4.94 12.95 -3.41
CA TYR A 214 -3.94 11.94 -3.75
C TYR A 214 -3.01 12.48 -4.82
N ARG A 215 -1.71 12.34 -4.58
CA ARG A 215 -0.69 12.81 -5.52
C ARG A 215 -0.86 12.12 -6.87
N PRO A 216 -1.13 12.85 -7.97
CA PRO A 216 -1.22 12.24 -9.28
C PRO A 216 0.15 11.70 -9.72
N MET A 217 0.13 10.75 -10.65
CA MET A 217 1.35 10.37 -11.38
C MET A 217 1.79 11.52 -12.30
N PRO A 218 3.06 11.53 -12.77
CA PRO A 218 3.49 12.46 -13.84
C PRO A 218 2.51 12.48 -15.01
N GLU A 219 2.17 13.66 -15.55
CA GLU A 219 1.17 13.81 -16.62
C GLU A 219 1.51 12.99 -17.88
N ASP A 220 2.79 12.90 -18.22
CA ASP A 220 3.34 12.13 -19.34
C ASP A 220 3.31 10.61 -19.13
N THR A 221 2.84 10.15 -17.97
CA THR A 221 2.64 8.71 -17.70
C THR A 221 1.63 8.14 -18.69
N GLN A 222 2.11 7.25 -19.56
CA GLN A 222 1.29 6.54 -20.53
C GLN A 222 0.16 5.76 -19.85
N VAL A 223 -0.99 5.72 -20.52
CA VAL A 223 -2.14 4.88 -20.16
C VAL A 223 -1.67 3.43 -20.12
N THR A 224 -1.84 2.76 -18.98
CA THR A 224 -1.49 1.35 -18.80
C THR A 224 -2.72 0.48 -19.07
N PRO A 225 -2.55 -0.83 -19.34
CA PRO A 225 -3.68 -1.76 -19.43
C PRO A 225 -4.63 -1.66 -18.24
N GLY A 226 -4.10 -1.50 -17.02
CA GLY A 226 -4.90 -1.32 -15.80
C GLY A 226 -5.81 -0.09 -15.85
N SER A 227 -5.38 1.05 -16.39
CA SER A 227 -6.26 2.21 -16.53
C SER A 227 -7.40 1.99 -17.53
N ALA A 228 -7.16 1.23 -18.61
CA ALA A 228 -8.23 0.86 -19.55
C ALA A 228 -9.22 -0.13 -18.90
N ASP A 229 -8.74 -1.06 -18.07
CA ASP A 229 -9.58 -1.97 -17.29
C ASP A 229 -10.44 -1.21 -16.27
N ALA A 230 -9.89 -0.19 -15.59
CA ALA A 230 -10.65 0.66 -14.68
C ALA A 230 -11.80 1.38 -15.40
N VAL A 231 -11.52 1.96 -16.58
CA VAL A 231 -12.55 2.61 -17.42
C VAL A 231 -13.62 1.61 -17.82
N ARG A 232 -13.23 0.39 -18.25
CA ARG A 232 -14.19 -0.67 -18.61
C ARG A 232 -15.16 -0.97 -17.46
N TRP A 233 -14.66 -1.14 -16.24
CA TRP A 233 -15.45 -1.54 -15.08
C TRP A 233 -16.32 -0.42 -14.50
N LEU A 234 -15.91 0.86 -14.63
CA LEU A 234 -16.61 2.01 -14.02
C LEU A 234 -17.53 2.76 -15.00
N ARG A 235 -17.56 2.38 -16.28
CA ARG A 235 -18.26 3.12 -17.35
C ARG A 235 -19.75 3.37 -17.12
N ALA A 236 -20.44 2.48 -16.39
CA ALA A 236 -21.88 2.63 -16.17
C ALA A 236 -22.19 3.60 -15.02
N MET A 237 -21.20 3.96 -14.20
CA MET A 237 -21.43 4.79 -13.03
C MET A 237 -21.80 6.22 -13.43
N GLU A 238 -22.76 6.81 -12.72
CA GLU A 238 -23.25 8.16 -12.96
C GLU A 238 -22.19 9.24 -12.64
N GLY A 239 -22.00 10.19 -13.55
CA GLY A 239 -21.08 11.31 -13.38
C GLY A 239 -19.60 10.98 -13.67
N PHE A 240 -19.33 9.87 -14.34
CA PHE A 240 -17.98 9.44 -14.70
C PHE A 240 -17.57 9.90 -16.11
N THR A 241 -16.29 10.22 -16.25
CA THR A 241 -15.61 10.40 -17.54
C THR A 241 -14.36 9.52 -17.57
N GLU A 242 -13.96 9.08 -18.76
CA GLU A 242 -12.74 8.27 -18.94
C GLU A 242 -11.52 8.95 -18.33
N GLU A 243 -11.34 10.24 -18.59
CA GLU A 243 -10.25 11.05 -18.03
C GLU A 243 -10.23 10.99 -16.50
N ARG A 244 -11.38 11.17 -15.86
CA ARG A 244 -11.50 11.13 -14.40
C ARG A 244 -11.13 9.76 -13.84
N VAL A 245 -11.59 8.67 -14.47
CA VAL A 245 -11.23 7.30 -14.06
C VAL A 245 -9.73 7.03 -14.21
N VAL A 246 -9.14 7.42 -15.34
CA VAL A 246 -7.71 7.26 -15.57
C VAL A 246 -6.91 8.03 -14.53
N ASN A 247 -7.33 9.26 -14.20
CA ASN A 247 -6.68 10.08 -13.18
C ASN A 247 -6.81 9.48 -11.77
N GLY A 248 -8.01 9.00 -11.40
CA GLY A 248 -8.25 8.30 -10.13
C GLY A 248 -7.40 7.03 -10.00
N PHE A 249 -7.33 6.21 -11.05
CA PHE A 249 -6.46 5.03 -11.09
C PHE A 249 -4.99 5.40 -10.90
N LYS A 250 -4.49 6.37 -11.68
CA LYS A 250 -3.11 6.85 -11.58
C LYS A 250 -2.79 7.35 -10.18
N ALA A 251 -3.66 8.16 -9.60
CA ALA A 251 -3.52 8.67 -8.24
C ALA A 251 -3.45 7.53 -7.21
N ALA A 252 -4.36 6.54 -7.30
CA ALA A 252 -4.33 5.38 -6.42
C ALA A 252 -3.00 4.60 -6.51
N ILE A 253 -2.51 4.32 -7.73
CA ILE A 253 -1.22 3.61 -7.92
C ILE A 253 -0.03 4.41 -7.38
N ASN A 254 -0.09 5.75 -7.45
CA ASN A 254 0.98 6.59 -6.95
C ASN A 254 1.06 6.64 -5.42
N ASN A 255 -0.08 6.49 -4.74
CA ASN A 255 -0.21 6.60 -3.29
C ASN A 255 -0.35 5.24 -2.58
N GLY A 256 -0.55 4.16 -3.33
CA GLY A 256 -0.69 2.80 -2.81
C GLY A 256 0.61 2.20 -2.33
N PHE A 257 0.51 1.46 -1.22
CA PHE A 257 1.59 0.66 -0.65
C PHE A 257 1.37 -0.81 -0.97
N GLN A 258 2.38 -1.49 -1.50
CA GLN A 258 2.35 -2.95 -1.65
C GLN A 258 2.61 -3.62 -0.30
N SER A 259 1.90 -4.72 -0.03
CA SER A 259 2.04 -5.47 1.22
C SER A 259 1.88 -6.98 0.99
N THR A 260 2.29 -7.77 1.98
CA THR A 260 2.10 -9.23 2.03
C THR A 260 1.40 -9.61 3.34
N LEU A 261 0.18 -9.07 3.54
CA LEU A 261 -0.58 -9.32 4.76
C LEU A 261 -0.91 -10.82 4.89
N PRO A 262 -0.60 -11.47 6.03
CA PRO A 262 -0.67 -12.94 6.15
C PRO A 262 -2.09 -13.51 6.10
N ASP A 263 -3.08 -12.75 6.53
CA ASP A 263 -4.49 -13.17 6.61
C ASP A 263 -5.31 -12.78 5.37
N VAL A 264 -4.65 -12.16 4.38
CA VAL A 264 -5.26 -11.83 3.10
C VAL A 264 -4.94 -13.00 2.16
N HIS A 265 -5.96 -13.79 1.78
CA HIS A 265 -5.84 -14.93 0.86
C HIS A 265 -5.31 -14.58 -0.55
N GLU A 266 -5.03 -13.30 -0.75
CA GLU A 266 -4.84 -12.60 -2.00
C GLU A 266 -3.33 -12.40 -2.24
N LYS A 267 -2.86 -12.61 -3.47
CA LYS A 267 -1.46 -12.39 -3.80
C LYS A 267 -1.22 -10.87 -3.93
N ASP A 268 -0.35 -10.33 -3.08
CA ASP A 268 0.17 -8.96 -3.13
C ASP A 268 -0.90 -7.84 -2.96
N PRO A 269 -1.61 -7.76 -1.81
CA PRO A 269 -2.58 -6.70 -1.58
C PRO A 269 -1.96 -5.30 -1.65
N MET A 270 -2.74 -4.36 -2.18
CA MET A 270 -2.44 -2.93 -2.13
C MET A 270 -3.19 -2.28 -0.97
N LEU A 271 -2.47 -1.44 -0.22
CA LEU A 271 -3.00 -0.64 0.87
C LEU A 271 -3.13 0.81 0.41
N LEU A 272 -4.31 1.39 0.58
CA LEU A 272 -4.56 2.83 0.43
C LEU A 272 -4.93 3.45 1.77
N PHE A 273 -4.43 4.65 2.00
CA PHE A 273 -4.67 5.40 3.22
C PHE A 273 -5.15 6.79 2.86
N GLU A 274 -6.17 7.29 3.55
CA GLU A 274 -6.71 8.61 3.29
C GLU A 274 -5.78 9.67 3.87
N ARG A 275 -5.48 9.58 5.17
CA ARG A 275 -4.76 10.61 5.91
C ARG A 275 -3.25 10.48 5.76
N LEU A 276 -2.70 9.28 5.79
CA LEU A 276 -1.27 9.04 5.60
C LEU A 276 -0.78 9.60 4.27
N SER A 277 -1.57 9.52 3.20
CA SER A 277 -1.20 10.00 1.87
C SER A 277 -1.05 11.53 1.77
N ILE A 278 -1.42 12.29 2.80
CA ILE A 278 -1.19 13.74 2.89
C ILE A 278 0.24 14.06 3.36
N PHE A 279 0.94 13.12 4.01
CA PHE A 279 2.33 13.38 4.41
C PHE A 279 3.24 13.53 3.19
N ASN A 280 3.95 14.64 3.14
CA ASN A 280 4.91 14.91 2.09
C ASN A 280 6.25 14.20 2.34
N HIS A 281 6.99 14.01 1.26
CA HIS A 281 8.32 13.44 1.30
C HIS A 281 9.37 14.44 1.80
N SER A 282 10.27 13.98 2.66
CA SER A 282 11.59 14.57 2.88
C SER A 282 12.64 13.46 2.90
N CYS A 283 13.83 13.73 2.35
CA CYS A 283 14.97 12.81 2.46
C CYS A 283 15.65 12.87 3.84
N THR A 284 15.24 13.84 4.66
CA THR A 284 15.57 14.02 6.09
C THR A 284 14.25 14.28 6.82
N PRO A 285 13.42 13.24 6.99
CA PRO A 285 12.09 13.39 7.55
C PRO A 285 12.16 13.66 9.06
N ASN A 286 11.15 14.37 9.57
CA ASN A 286 10.94 14.60 11.01
C ASN A 286 9.87 13.67 11.60
N CYS A 287 9.28 12.81 10.77
CA CYS A 287 8.35 11.77 11.19
C CYS A 287 8.75 10.41 10.61
N VAL A 288 8.37 9.34 11.30
CA VAL A 288 8.55 7.97 10.86
C VAL A 288 7.21 7.28 10.65
N LEU A 289 7.10 6.50 9.57
CA LEU A 289 5.99 5.60 9.32
C LEU A 289 6.33 4.20 9.80
N TYR A 290 5.56 3.73 10.78
CA TYR A 290 5.48 2.31 11.12
C TYR A 290 4.24 1.71 10.48
N ARG A 291 4.36 0.50 9.94
CA ARG A 291 3.24 -0.26 9.43
C ARG A 291 3.24 -1.64 10.07
N ASP A 292 2.14 -1.96 10.72
CA ASP A 292 1.93 -3.28 11.31
C ASP A 292 1.80 -4.34 10.19
N GLU A 293 2.62 -5.38 10.26
CA GLU A 293 2.70 -6.41 9.19
C GLU A 293 1.47 -7.33 9.17
N MET A 294 0.72 -7.40 10.28
CA MET A 294 -0.45 -8.27 10.40
C MET A 294 -1.71 -7.59 9.89
N THR A 295 -1.90 -6.31 10.24
CA THR A 295 -3.12 -5.55 9.98
C THR A 295 -2.96 -4.52 8.87
N GLY A 296 -1.73 -4.15 8.53
CA GLY A 296 -1.43 -3.03 7.64
C GLY A 296 -1.61 -1.66 8.28
N THR A 297 -2.00 -1.58 9.55
CA THR A 297 -2.23 -0.31 10.26
C THR A 297 -0.97 0.55 10.24
N ALA A 298 -1.12 1.80 9.80
CA ALA A 298 -0.06 2.79 9.80
C ALA A 298 -0.05 3.58 11.12
N THR A 299 1.14 3.85 11.64
CA THR A 299 1.37 4.74 12.77
C THR A 299 2.46 5.74 12.39
N ILE A 300 2.17 7.03 12.51
CA ILE A 300 3.14 8.11 12.34
C ILE A 300 3.54 8.65 13.71
N LEU A 301 4.85 8.72 13.95
CA LEU A 301 5.43 9.35 15.14
C LEU A 301 6.41 10.45 14.74
N SER A 302 6.50 11.50 15.55
CA SER A 302 7.60 12.47 15.44
C SER A 302 8.91 11.82 15.91
N THR A 303 9.98 11.95 15.15
CA THR A 303 11.30 11.39 15.51
C THR A 303 12.20 12.39 16.24
N GLN A 304 11.77 13.65 16.29
CA GLN A 304 12.52 14.76 16.85
C GLN A 304 11.57 15.82 17.40
N GLU A 305 12.11 16.85 18.05
CA GLU A 305 11.32 18.05 18.35
C GLU A 305 10.95 18.77 17.05
N VAL A 306 9.68 19.14 16.93
CA VAL A 306 9.16 19.90 15.78
C VAL A 306 8.56 21.20 16.31
N VAL A 307 8.99 22.32 15.73
CA VAL A 307 8.49 23.65 16.10
C VAL A 307 7.16 23.93 15.41
N ALA A 308 6.35 24.79 16.04
CA ALA A 308 5.07 25.21 15.46
C ALA A 308 5.28 25.82 14.06
N GLY A 309 4.41 25.43 13.13
CA GLY A 309 4.43 25.87 11.74
C GLY A 309 5.33 25.06 10.81
N SER A 310 6.15 24.14 11.32
CA SER A 310 6.95 23.23 10.47
C SER A 310 6.08 22.22 9.72
N GLU A 311 6.49 21.88 8.49
CA GLU A 311 5.90 20.77 7.72
C GLU A 311 6.29 19.43 8.36
N LEU A 312 5.33 18.53 8.49
CA LEU A 312 5.52 17.15 8.96
C LEU A 312 5.71 16.25 7.75
N THR A 313 6.82 15.55 7.71
CA THR A 313 7.27 14.81 6.52
C THR A 313 7.74 13.41 6.88
N ILE A 314 7.47 12.47 5.98
CA ILE A 314 7.98 11.10 6.03
C ILE A 314 8.93 10.89 4.84
N HIS A 315 9.64 9.78 4.78
CA HIS A 315 10.24 9.32 3.54
C HIS A 315 9.31 8.32 2.83
N TYR A 316 9.33 8.27 1.49
CA TYR A 316 8.39 7.44 0.73
C TYR A 316 8.90 6.01 0.51
N ALA A 317 10.22 5.79 0.51
CA ALA A 317 10.82 4.47 0.42
C ALA A 317 12.25 4.50 0.96
N ASP A 318 12.69 3.43 1.63
CA ASP A 318 14.05 3.35 2.18
C ASP A 318 15.12 3.33 1.08
N GLU A 319 14.84 2.63 -0.03
CA GLU A 319 15.75 2.53 -1.19
C GLU A 319 16.16 3.93 -1.70
N LEU A 320 15.23 4.89 -1.73
CA LEU A 320 15.51 6.27 -2.12
C LEU A 320 16.62 6.91 -1.28
N LEU A 321 16.62 6.63 0.02
CA LEU A 321 17.52 7.27 0.97
C LEU A 321 18.95 6.72 0.90
N LEU A 322 19.09 5.51 0.35
CA LEU A 322 20.36 4.86 0.01
C LEU A 322 20.88 5.23 -1.38
N LEU A 323 20.18 6.09 -2.12
CA LEU A 323 20.67 6.66 -3.37
C LEU A 323 21.25 8.06 -3.14
N PRO A 324 22.33 8.43 -3.84
CA PRO A 324 22.82 9.80 -3.80
C PRO A 324 21.85 10.76 -4.50
N THR A 325 21.93 12.06 -4.19
CA THR A 325 20.99 13.08 -4.72
C THR A 325 20.86 13.05 -6.25
N GLY A 326 21.96 12.83 -6.98
CA GLY A 326 21.96 12.75 -8.45
C GLY A 326 21.15 11.57 -9.04
N LEU A 327 20.93 10.50 -8.27
CA LEU A 327 20.07 9.37 -8.66
C LEU A 327 18.68 9.47 -8.02
N ARG A 328 18.62 9.92 -6.76
CA ARG A 328 17.38 10.04 -5.99
C ARG A 328 16.40 11.05 -6.58
N ARG A 329 16.85 12.23 -7.01
CA ARG A 329 15.95 13.26 -7.58
C ARG A 329 15.26 12.80 -8.86
N PRO A 330 15.98 12.28 -9.88
CA PRO A 330 15.34 11.70 -11.06
C PRO A 330 14.39 10.56 -10.72
N PHE A 331 14.73 9.73 -9.72
CA PHE A 331 13.84 8.67 -9.25
C PHE A 331 12.53 9.25 -8.72
N LEU A 332 12.60 10.21 -7.80
CA LEU A 332 11.42 10.85 -7.19
C LEU A 332 10.53 11.49 -8.26
N GLN A 333 11.15 12.17 -9.23
CA GLN A 333 10.44 12.74 -10.37
C GLN A 333 9.76 11.65 -11.22
N GLY A 334 10.48 10.59 -11.60
CA GLY A 334 9.92 9.53 -12.46
C GLY A 334 8.85 8.68 -11.76
N ARG A 335 9.02 8.40 -10.46
CA ARG A 335 8.08 7.56 -9.69
C ARG A 335 6.87 8.33 -9.18
N PHE A 336 7.08 9.54 -8.62
CA PHE A 336 6.08 10.31 -7.88
C PHE A 336 5.70 11.65 -8.53
N GLY A 337 6.42 12.10 -9.56
CA GLY A 337 6.08 13.31 -10.31
C GLY A 337 6.50 14.62 -9.66
N PHE A 338 7.48 14.60 -8.75
CA PHE A 338 7.99 15.83 -8.13
C PHE A 338 9.51 15.86 -7.99
N GLU A 339 10.05 17.08 -8.03
CA GLU A 339 11.43 17.37 -7.67
C GLU A 339 11.53 17.65 -6.17
N CYS A 340 12.42 16.93 -5.49
CA CYS A 340 12.62 17.09 -4.05
C CYS A 340 13.55 18.27 -3.74
N LEU A 341 13.01 19.22 -2.96
CA LEU A 341 13.68 20.44 -2.49
C LEU A 341 13.91 20.42 -0.97
N CYS A 342 14.02 19.22 -0.36
CA CYS A 342 14.35 19.12 1.08
C CYS A 342 15.80 19.52 1.36
N ALA A 343 16.14 19.76 2.62
CA ALA A 343 17.46 20.27 3.03
C ALA A 343 18.62 19.37 2.58
N ARG A 344 18.43 18.05 2.52
CA ARG A 344 19.42 17.10 1.97
C ARG A 344 19.67 17.32 0.48
N CYS A 345 18.59 17.48 -0.29
CA CYS A 345 18.68 17.64 -1.73
C CYS A 345 19.15 19.04 -2.14
N GLU A 346 18.84 20.06 -1.35
CA GLU A 346 19.33 21.44 -1.54
C GLU A 346 20.74 21.66 -0.98
N GLY A 347 21.26 20.71 -0.20
CA GLY A 347 22.56 20.85 0.43
C GLY A 347 22.62 21.93 1.51
N THR A 348 21.49 22.21 2.16
CA THR A 348 21.39 23.25 3.21
C THR A 348 21.51 22.70 4.62
N ASP A 349 21.61 21.38 4.78
CA ASP A 349 21.84 20.70 6.05
C ASP A 349 23.15 19.90 5.99
N GLU A 350 24.10 20.24 6.87
CA GLU A 350 25.46 19.65 6.86
C GLU A 350 25.44 18.14 7.17
N ALA A 351 24.60 17.70 8.11
CA ALA A 351 24.50 16.30 8.47
C ALA A 351 23.93 15.47 7.30
N ALA A 352 22.94 16.03 6.61
CA ALA A 352 22.35 15.43 5.42
C ALA A 352 23.33 15.36 4.24
N CYS A 353 24.13 16.41 4.05
CA CYS A 353 25.20 16.43 3.05
C CYS A 353 26.26 15.36 3.33
N ALA A 354 26.59 15.13 4.60
CA ALA A 354 27.53 14.08 5.00
C ALA A 354 27.06 12.69 4.56
N VAL A 355 25.74 12.42 4.62
CA VAL A 355 25.17 11.15 4.12
C VAL A 355 25.36 11.01 2.61
N ASP A 356 25.09 12.05 1.82
CA ASP A 356 25.30 11.99 0.37
C ASP A 356 26.78 11.80 0.02
N ALA A 357 27.69 12.46 0.75
CA ALA A 357 29.13 12.24 0.60
C ALA A 357 29.52 10.79 0.90
N LEU A 358 28.93 10.14 1.90
CA LEU A 358 29.16 8.72 2.19
C LEU A 358 28.63 7.79 1.08
N LEU A 359 27.49 8.12 0.47
CA LEU A 359 26.88 7.31 -0.61
C LEU A 359 27.66 7.40 -1.93
N GLU A 360 28.38 8.50 -2.15
CA GLU A 360 29.21 8.73 -3.33
C GLU A 360 30.70 8.55 -3.08
N ALA A 361 31.10 8.28 -1.83
CA ALA A 361 32.49 8.20 -1.44
C ALA A 361 33.27 7.18 -2.31
N PRO A 362 34.28 7.64 -3.06
CA PRO A 362 35.11 6.76 -3.87
C PRO A 362 35.97 5.86 -2.97
N ALA A 363 36.25 4.63 -3.40
CA ALA A 363 37.34 3.84 -2.84
C ALA A 363 38.60 4.06 -3.69
N GLY A 364 39.66 4.62 -3.10
CA GLY A 364 40.92 4.86 -3.83
C GLY A 364 40.71 5.74 -5.08
N ASP A 365 41.27 5.32 -6.22
CA ASP A 365 41.27 6.04 -7.50
C ASP A 365 39.92 5.92 -8.27
N ALA A 366 38.78 6.13 -7.62
CA ALA A 366 37.45 5.92 -8.24
C ALA A 366 37.05 6.96 -9.31
N GLU A 367 37.93 7.92 -9.61
CA GLU A 367 37.81 8.77 -10.81
C GLU A 367 38.21 8.01 -12.10
N ASN A 368 38.71 6.77 -12.00
CA ASN A 368 39.04 5.94 -13.15
C ASN A 368 37.78 5.52 -13.93
N PRO A 369 37.61 5.96 -15.20
CA PRO A 369 36.44 5.63 -16.02
C PRO A 369 36.27 4.12 -16.27
N ALA A 370 37.37 3.35 -16.32
CA ALA A 370 37.31 1.90 -16.49
C ALA A 370 36.72 1.22 -15.24
N ALA A 371 37.12 1.66 -14.05
CA ALA A 371 36.59 1.15 -12.79
C ALA A 371 35.10 1.49 -12.62
N LEU A 372 34.69 2.71 -13.01
CA LEU A 372 33.27 3.10 -13.02
C LEU A 372 32.45 2.24 -13.98
N HIS A 373 32.98 1.98 -15.19
CA HIS A 373 32.31 1.12 -16.15
C HIS A 373 32.19 -0.32 -15.63
N GLU A 374 33.24 -0.86 -15.03
CA GLU A 374 33.23 -2.19 -14.44
C GLU A 374 32.22 -2.31 -13.31
N MET A 375 32.20 -1.33 -12.39
CA MET A 375 31.22 -1.24 -11.31
C MET A 375 29.79 -1.24 -11.86
N ARG A 376 29.49 -0.41 -12.88
CA ARG A 376 28.17 -0.37 -13.51
C ARG A 376 27.77 -1.71 -14.13
N ARG A 377 28.70 -2.39 -14.82
CA ARG A 377 28.44 -3.74 -15.36
C ARG A 377 28.14 -4.74 -14.24
N ALA A 378 28.93 -4.73 -13.17
CA ALA A 378 28.73 -5.60 -12.02
C ALA A 378 27.40 -5.33 -11.31
N HIS A 379 27.02 -4.07 -11.09
CA HIS A 379 25.70 -3.73 -10.54
C HIS A 379 24.57 -4.18 -11.46
N ALA A 380 24.74 -4.02 -12.77
CA ALA A 380 23.76 -4.43 -13.77
C ALA A 380 23.60 -5.94 -13.91
N THR A 381 24.50 -6.78 -13.36
CA THR A 381 24.25 -8.24 -13.25
C THR A 381 23.33 -8.59 -12.07
N LEU A 382 23.17 -7.68 -11.11
CA LEU A 382 22.32 -7.89 -9.93
C LEU A 382 20.97 -7.20 -10.07
N CYS A 383 20.98 -5.96 -10.58
CA CYS A 383 19.82 -5.08 -10.59
C CYS A 383 19.44 -4.66 -12.01
N VAL A 384 18.16 -4.36 -12.18
CA VAL A 384 17.60 -3.65 -13.34
C VAL A 384 17.03 -2.34 -12.83
N MET A 385 17.36 -1.24 -13.51
CA MET A 385 16.75 0.06 -13.24
C MET A 385 15.43 0.15 -14.01
N SER A 386 14.33 0.25 -13.28
CA SER A 386 13.01 0.49 -13.86
C SER A 386 12.90 1.94 -14.31
N LYS A 387 12.20 2.14 -15.42
CA LYS A 387 11.94 3.47 -15.99
C LYS A 387 10.47 3.64 -16.30
N ARG A 388 10.01 4.87 -16.20
CA ARG A 388 8.73 5.35 -16.72
C ARG A 388 9.03 6.39 -17.78
N GLY A 389 8.80 6.03 -19.05
CA GLY A 389 9.43 6.75 -20.17
C GLY A 389 10.96 6.68 -20.04
N ASP A 390 11.62 7.83 -20.07
CA ASP A 390 13.07 7.93 -19.91
C ASP A 390 13.53 8.12 -18.45
N ALA A 391 12.61 8.47 -17.55
CA ALA A 391 12.91 8.77 -16.15
C ALA A 391 13.06 7.47 -15.33
N PRO A 392 14.11 7.34 -14.49
CA PRO A 392 14.23 6.21 -13.57
C PRO A 392 13.11 6.28 -12.52
N CYS A 393 12.60 5.13 -12.09
CA CYS A 393 11.49 5.07 -11.14
C CYS A 393 11.56 3.87 -10.16
N GLY A 394 12.68 3.16 -10.12
CA GLY A 394 12.84 1.94 -9.32
C GLY A 394 14.17 1.25 -9.62
N PHE A 395 14.69 0.47 -8.68
CA PHE A 395 15.49 -0.70 -9.02
C PHE A 395 14.75 -1.97 -8.62
N SER A 396 15.06 -3.05 -9.31
CA SER A 396 14.58 -4.38 -8.95
C SER A 396 15.70 -5.38 -9.18
N TYR A 397 15.78 -6.39 -8.34
CA TYR A 397 16.70 -7.49 -8.58
C TYR A 397 16.34 -8.21 -9.89
N ARG A 398 17.37 -8.70 -10.59
CA ARG A 398 17.15 -9.61 -11.71
C ARG A 398 16.43 -10.86 -11.22
N LYS A 399 15.70 -11.49 -12.13
CA LYS A 399 15.16 -12.84 -11.88
C LYS A 399 16.33 -13.82 -11.90
N PHE A 400 16.43 -14.59 -10.82
CA PHE A 400 17.34 -15.72 -10.69
C PHE A 400 16.52 -17.00 -10.64
N ASP A 401 17.08 -18.09 -11.14
CA ASP A 401 16.43 -19.41 -11.12
C ASP A 401 16.27 -19.93 -9.68
N ASP A 402 17.26 -19.64 -8.84
CA ASP A 402 17.26 -19.95 -7.41
C ASP A 402 18.20 -19.02 -6.61
N TRP A 403 18.19 -19.16 -5.29
CA TRP A 403 19.04 -18.38 -4.38
C TRP A 403 20.52 -18.70 -4.47
N GLN A 404 20.90 -19.88 -4.97
CA GLN A 404 22.30 -20.25 -5.17
C GLN A 404 22.91 -19.49 -6.36
N GLN A 405 22.13 -19.31 -7.43
CA GLN A 405 22.49 -18.47 -8.58
C GLN A 405 22.55 -17.00 -8.17
N ALA A 406 21.58 -16.51 -7.39
CA ALA A 406 21.60 -15.14 -6.87
C ALA A 406 22.86 -14.87 -6.03
N LEU A 407 23.20 -15.77 -5.11
CA LEU A 407 24.41 -15.65 -4.28
C LEU A 407 25.69 -15.65 -5.13
N ALA A 408 25.78 -16.54 -6.12
CA ALA A 408 26.93 -16.60 -7.03
C ALA A 408 27.10 -15.33 -7.85
N ALA A 409 25.99 -14.73 -8.32
CA ALA A 409 26.03 -13.45 -9.02
C ALA A 409 26.53 -12.32 -8.11
N VAL A 410 26.08 -12.29 -6.86
CA VAL A 410 26.53 -11.32 -5.85
C VAL A 410 28.02 -11.49 -5.53
N ASP A 411 28.49 -12.73 -5.30
CA ASP A 411 29.90 -13.05 -5.05
C ASP A 411 30.79 -12.62 -6.23
N ALA A 412 30.32 -12.75 -7.46
CA ALA A 412 31.04 -12.31 -8.65
C ALA A 412 31.08 -10.78 -8.82
N ALA A 413 30.01 -10.08 -8.43
CA ALA A 413 29.90 -8.62 -8.59
C ALA A 413 30.61 -7.83 -7.47
N LEU A 414 30.59 -8.34 -6.24
CA LEU A 414 31.11 -7.66 -5.04
C LEU A 414 32.56 -7.15 -5.16
N PRO A 415 33.53 -7.87 -5.76
CA PRO A 415 34.90 -7.38 -5.91
C PRO A 415 34.98 -6.06 -6.72
N SER A 416 34.28 -5.97 -7.84
CA SER A 416 34.25 -4.76 -8.68
C SER A 416 33.54 -3.61 -7.96
N LEU A 417 32.43 -3.89 -7.26
CA LEU A 417 31.71 -2.88 -6.46
C LEU A 417 32.57 -2.35 -5.28
N THR A 418 33.33 -3.23 -4.63
CA THR A 418 34.20 -2.91 -3.49
C THR A 418 35.43 -2.11 -3.92
N THR A 419 35.96 -2.40 -5.10
CA THR A 419 37.11 -1.67 -5.66
C THR A 419 36.75 -0.23 -6.01
N TYR A 420 35.51 0.00 -6.45
CA TYR A 420 35.08 1.33 -6.89
C TYR A 420 34.59 2.22 -5.74
N GLY A 421 33.74 1.69 -4.86
CA GLY A 421 33.05 2.49 -3.86
C GLY A 421 33.49 2.19 -2.43
N ALA A 422 33.48 3.21 -1.58
CA ALA A 422 33.62 3.05 -0.14
C ALA A 422 32.59 2.04 0.41
N PRO A 423 32.75 1.52 1.65
CA PRO A 423 31.78 0.61 2.24
C PRO A 423 30.33 1.12 2.22
N THR A 424 30.11 2.42 2.21
CA THR A 424 28.78 3.08 2.18
C THR A 424 28.27 3.38 0.77
N PHE A 425 29.00 3.02 -0.28
CA PHE A 425 28.63 3.34 -1.66
C PHE A 425 27.30 2.68 -2.06
N TRP A 426 26.39 3.46 -2.66
CA TRP A 426 24.99 3.05 -2.90
C TRP A 426 24.85 1.68 -3.58
N ALA A 427 25.66 1.37 -4.60
CA ALA A 427 25.56 0.10 -5.34
C ALA A 427 25.91 -1.12 -4.47
N ARG A 428 26.72 -0.94 -3.42
CA ARG A 428 27.05 -1.99 -2.46
C ARG A 428 25.87 -2.32 -1.56
N HIS A 429 24.96 -1.38 -1.32
CA HIS A 429 23.74 -1.66 -0.54
C HIS A 429 22.87 -2.70 -1.23
N HIS A 430 22.62 -2.56 -2.53
CA HIS A 430 21.83 -3.53 -3.30
C HIS A 430 22.51 -4.92 -3.31
N ALA A 431 23.84 -4.95 -3.48
CA ALA A 431 24.57 -6.21 -3.47
C ALA A 431 24.54 -6.91 -2.09
N ARG A 432 24.66 -6.15 -1.00
CA ARG A 432 24.61 -6.68 0.36
C ARG A 432 23.22 -7.17 0.74
N GLU A 433 22.18 -6.42 0.42
CA GLU A 433 20.81 -6.84 0.69
C GLU A 433 20.50 -8.16 -0.03
N LEU A 434 20.80 -8.26 -1.34
CA LEU A 434 20.64 -9.51 -2.08
C LEU A 434 21.49 -10.65 -1.51
N ARG A 435 22.71 -10.35 -1.03
CA ARG A 435 23.55 -11.34 -0.32
C ARG A 435 22.85 -11.87 0.93
N CYS A 436 22.30 -10.99 1.75
CA CYS A 436 21.60 -11.36 2.98
C CYS A 436 20.42 -12.28 2.66
N LEU A 437 19.54 -11.83 1.76
CA LEU A 437 18.36 -12.58 1.31
C LEU A 437 18.73 -13.99 0.82
N ALA A 438 19.76 -14.10 -0.02
CA ALA A 438 20.21 -15.39 -0.54
C ALA A 438 20.80 -16.30 0.55
N LEU A 439 21.59 -15.76 1.48
CA LEU A 439 22.18 -16.54 2.58
C LEU A 439 21.12 -17.02 3.58
N GLU A 440 20.14 -16.18 3.90
CA GLU A 440 18.99 -16.53 4.74
C GLU A 440 18.17 -17.65 4.09
N ALA A 441 17.81 -17.49 2.81
CA ALA A 441 17.02 -18.47 2.08
C ALA A 441 17.74 -19.83 1.88
N LEU A 442 19.07 -19.84 1.82
CA LEU A 442 19.89 -21.05 1.75
C LEU A 442 20.18 -21.68 3.13
N GLY A 443 19.66 -21.11 4.23
CA GLY A 443 19.90 -21.61 5.59
C GLY A 443 21.35 -21.51 6.05
N ARG A 444 22.13 -20.55 5.54
CA ARG A 444 23.56 -20.38 5.86
C ARG A 444 23.74 -19.43 7.05
N GLU A 445 23.20 -19.81 8.20
CA GLU A 445 23.00 -18.94 9.38
C GLU A 445 24.22 -18.09 9.78
N ALA A 446 25.40 -18.69 9.97
CA ALA A 446 26.60 -17.93 10.36
C ALA A 446 27.02 -16.88 9.31
N ALA A 447 26.90 -17.23 8.02
CA ALA A 447 27.23 -16.31 6.94
C ALA A 447 26.16 -15.22 6.80
N ALA A 448 24.88 -15.59 6.93
CA ALA A 448 23.74 -14.68 6.94
C ALA A 448 23.86 -13.66 8.08
N PHE A 449 24.14 -14.11 9.30
CA PHE A 449 24.30 -13.25 10.47
C PHE A 449 25.43 -12.23 10.29
N GLN A 450 26.58 -12.66 9.77
CA GLN A 450 27.68 -11.74 9.49
C GLN A 450 27.34 -10.73 8.39
N ALA A 451 26.68 -11.17 7.31
CA ALA A 451 26.27 -10.31 6.21
C ALA A 451 25.21 -9.28 6.64
N LEU A 452 24.21 -9.71 7.42
CA LEU A 452 23.19 -8.85 8.01
C LEU A 452 23.83 -7.84 8.97
N ALA A 453 24.76 -8.27 9.81
CA ALA A 453 25.46 -7.37 10.73
C ALA A 453 26.23 -6.26 10.00
N GLU A 454 26.96 -6.61 8.93
CA GLU A 454 27.64 -5.63 8.08
C GLU A 454 26.65 -4.67 7.41
N HIS A 455 25.54 -5.20 6.89
CA HIS A 455 24.53 -4.42 6.19
C HIS A 455 23.81 -3.45 7.14
N ALA A 456 23.37 -3.95 8.31
CA ALA A 456 22.72 -3.18 9.36
C ALA A 456 23.61 -2.05 9.87
N ALA A 457 24.87 -2.34 10.21
CA ALA A 457 25.79 -1.32 10.70
C ALA A 457 26.10 -0.24 9.65
N THR A 458 26.15 -0.60 8.37
CA THR A 458 26.33 0.39 7.30
C THR A 458 25.05 1.20 7.07
N ALA A 459 23.88 0.55 7.02
CA ALA A 459 22.60 1.19 6.80
C ALA A 459 22.25 2.16 7.94
N TRP A 460 22.54 1.81 9.19
CA TRP A 460 22.32 2.66 10.36
C TRP A 460 23.03 4.01 10.28
N ARG A 461 24.17 4.09 9.58
CA ARG A 461 24.91 5.34 9.36
C ARG A 461 24.32 6.23 8.26
N LEU A 462 23.41 5.70 7.43
CA LEU A 462 22.96 6.34 6.20
C LEU A 462 21.46 6.61 6.17
N LEU A 463 20.68 5.76 6.82
CA LEU A 463 19.23 5.89 6.89
C LEU A 463 18.83 6.77 8.07
N PRO A 464 17.73 7.52 7.97
CA PRO A 464 17.12 8.20 9.10
C PRO A 464 16.83 7.20 10.22
N GLN A 465 17.01 7.64 11.46
CA GLN A 465 16.70 6.82 12.63
C GLN A 465 15.26 6.33 12.58
N TYR A 466 15.05 5.12 13.13
CA TYR A 466 13.73 4.48 13.27
C TYR A 466 13.06 4.05 11.96
N CYS A 467 13.64 4.30 10.78
CA CYS A 467 13.00 3.96 9.51
C CYS A 467 12.74 2.45 9.38
N GLN A 468 11.73 2.08 8.59
CA GLN A 468 11.28 0.70 8.47
C GLN A 468 12.41 -0.25 8.05
N GLY A 469 13.28 0.15 7.12
CA GLY A 469 14.42 -0.65 6.69
C GLY A 469 15.43 -0.96 7.81
N LEU A 470 15.65 -0.06 8.77
CA LEU A 470 16.50 -0.34 9.92
C LEU A 470 15.85 -1.33 10.88
N LEU A 471 14.54 -1.20 11.12
CA LEU A 471 13.76 -2.11 11.95
C LEU A 471 13.71 -3.52 11.33
N GLU A 472 13.56 -3.60 10.01
CA GLU A 472 13.60 -4.85 9.24
C GLU A 472 14.95 -5.55 9.39
N LEU A 473 16.06 -4.81 9.24
CA LEU A 473 17.40 -5.36 9.40
C LEU A 473 17.65 -5.85 10.82
N HIS A 474 17.19 -5.11 11.82
CA HIS A 474 17.26 -5.53 13.23
C HIS A 474 16.49 -6.83 13.46
N ARG A 475 15.23 -6.91 13.01
CA ARG A 475 14.39 -8.12 13.18
C ARG A 475 14.99 -9.34 12.49
N ARG A 476 15.52 -9.18 11.27
CA ARG A 476 16.19 -10.28 10.53
C ARG A 476 17.47 -10.73 11.22
N LEU A 477 18.27 -9.79 11.73
CA LEU A 477 19.47 -10.10 12.49
C LEU A 477 19.14 -10.92 13.74
N ASP A 478 18.09 -10.53 14.46
CA ASP A 478 17.58 -11.25 15.63
C ASP A 478 17.03 -12.64 15.30
N ALA A 479 16.28 -12.77 14.20
CA ALA A 479 15.73 -14.05 13.75
C ALA A 479 16.85 -15.05 13.44
N VAL A 480 17.88 -14.63 12.68
CA VAL A 480 19.04 -15.49 12.37
C VAL A 480 19.89 -15.77 13.62
N ARG A 481 20.03 -14.79 14.52
CA ARG A 481 20.70 -15.00 15.82
C ARG A 481 20.03 -16.12 16.61
N SER A 482 18.71 -16.08 16.72
CA SER A 482 17.91 -17.02 17.50
C SER A 482 17.80 -18.41 16.87
N SER A 483 18.07 -18.57 15.57
CA SER A 483 18.06 -19.88 14.92
C SER A 483 19.35 -20.67 15.14
N MET A 484 20.48 -19.98 15.39
CA MET A 484 21.79 -20.62 15.58
C MET A 484 21.91 -21.39 16.91
N PRO A 485 22.68 -22.50 16.95
CA PRO A 485 23.06 -23.14 18.21
C PRO A 485 23.86 -22.20 19.12
N ALA A 486 23.63 -22.24 20.44
CA ALA A 486 24.21 -21.31 21.42
C ALA A 486 25.74 -21.14 21.34
N ALA A 487 26.48 -22.22 21.06
CA ALA A 487 27.93 -22.17 20.90
C ALA A 487 28.37 -21.40 19.64
N LEU A 488 27.62 -21.54 18.53
CA LEU A 488 27.86 -20.79 17.30
C LEU A 488 27.43 -19.34 17.47
N GLN A 489 26.27 -19.10 18.09
CA GLN A 489 25.75 -17.77 18.39
C GLN A 489 26.79 -16.92 19.14
N SER A 490 27.30 -17.40 20.28
CA SER A 490 28.27 -16.64 21.10
C SER A 490 29.53 -16.25 20.33
N LYS A 491 30.06 -17.19 19.54
CA LYS A 491 31.25 -16.96 18.70
C LYS A 491 30.98 -15.94 17.60
N MET A 492 29.81 -16.01 16.98
CA MET A 492 29.43 -15.09 15.91
C MET A 492 29.16 -13.69 16.46
N GLU A 493 28.50 -13.57 17.62
CA GLU A 493 28.25 -12.30 18.31
C GLU A 493 29.56 -11.58 18.68
N GLU A 494 30.53 -12.29 19.27
CA GLU A 494 31.85 -11.73 19.58
C GLU A 494 32.54 -11.20 18.32
N ARG A 495 32.49 -11.98 17.23
CA ARG A 495 33.08 -11.61 15.95
C ARG A 495 32.42 -10.37 15.35
N VAL A 496 31.09 -10.35 15.23
CA VAL A 496 30.39 -9.22 14.61
C VAL A 496 30.50 -7.97 15.48
N ARG A 497 30.51 -8.10 16.82
CA ARG A 497 30.73 -6.96 17.72
C ARG A 497 32.10 -6.34 17.52
N GLY A 498 33.14 -7.16 17.34
CA GLY A 498 34.49 -6.67 17.05
C GLY A 498 34.61 -5.92 15.72
N MET A 499 33.76 -6.22 14.73
CA MET A 499 33.81 -5.61 13.39
C MET A 499 32.82 -4.45 13.21
N PHE A 500 31.64 -4.54 13.81
CA PHE A 500 30.47 -3.71 13.50
C PHE A 500 29.77 -3.16 14.76
N GLY A 501 30.38 -3.32 15.95
CA GLY A 501 29.76 -3.05 17.25
C GLY A 501 29.10 -1.68 17.36
N GLU A 502 29.76 -0.61 16.95
CA GLU A 502 29.21 0.75 17.03
C GLU A 502 27.84 0.87 16.32
N GLY A 503 27.74 0.37 15.09
CA GLY A 503 26.51 0.47 14.30
C GLY A 503 25.40 -0.44 14.82
N LEU A 504 25.76 -1.63 15.32
CA LEU A 504 24.79 -2.57 15.90
C LEU A 504 24.25 -2.09 17.25
N GLU A 505 25.13 -1.57 18.12
CA GLU A 505 24.73 -0.99 19.41
C GLU A 505 23.91 0.28 19.22
N GLY A 506 24.25 1.09 18.21
CA GLY A 506 23.45 2.24 17.79
C GLY A 506 22.04 1.84 17.37
N LEU A 507 21.93 0.86 16.47
CA LEU A 507 20.66 0.33 16.00
C LEU A 507 19.81 -0.24 17.14
N GLU A 508 20.41 -1.02 18.04
CA GLU A 508 19.71 -1.58 19.21
C GLU A 508 19.12 -0.48 20.09
N ARG A 509 19.88 0.59 20.38
CA ARG A 509 19.38 1.74 21.15
C ARG A 509 18.21 2.44 20.48
N ASP A 510 18.26 2.60 19.16
CA ASP A 510 17.19 3.25 18.40
C ASP A 510 15.91 2.39 18.43
N VAL A 511 16.04 1.07 18.28
CA VAL A 511 14.93 0.12 18.38
C VAL A 511 14.29 0.17 19.78
N GLU A 512 15.09 0.15 20.84
CA GLU A 512 14.56 0.22 22.21
C GLU A 512 13.89 1.56 22.51
N THR A 513 14.44 2.67 22.01
CA THR A 513 13.81 3.99 22.11
C THR A 513 12.44 4.00 21.44
N LEU A 514 12.35 3.49 20.21
CA LEU A 514 11.09 3.41 19.47
C LEU A 514 10.07 2.51 20.16
N LYS A 515 10.49 1.35 20.70
CA LYS A 515 9.62 0.47 21.48
C LYS A 515 9.05 1.21 22.70
N SER A 516 9.88 2.00 23.39
CA SER A 516 9.43 2.82 24.52
C SER A 516 8.38 3.85 24.10
N TRP A 517 8.57 4.53 22.97
CA TRP A 517 7.58 5.48 22.45
C TRP A 517 6.27 4.79 22.11
N ARG A 518 6.31 3.64 21.45
CA ARG A 518 5.11 2.86 21.09
C ARG A 518 4.38 2.31 22.31
N ALA A 519 5.10 1.85 23.33
CA ALA A 519 4.49 1.33 24.55
C ALA A 519 3.66 2.38 25.28
N ALA A 520 4.11 3.65 25.28
CA ALA A 520 3.37 4.75 25.90
C ALA A 520 1.98 5.00 25.28
N VAL A 521 1.77 4.60 24.03
CA VAL A 521 0.52 4.80 23.28
C VAL A 521 -0.59 3.86 23.74
N TYR A 522 -0.24 2.67 24.22
CA TYR A 522 -1.19 1.61 24.60
C TYR A 522 -1.44 1.54 26.12
N VAL A 523 -0.94 2.50 26.90
CA VAL A 523 -1.05 2.53 28.38
C VAL A 523 -2.11 3.55 28.85
N GLU A 524 -2.70 4.34 27.95
CA GLU A 524 -3.70 5.37 28.29
C GLU A 524 -5.17 4.99 28.00
N ASP A 525 -5.50 3.69 27.90
CA ASP A 525 -6.90 3.20 27.91
C ASP A 525 -7.34 2.63 29.27
#